data_AF-A0A915IH23-F1
#
_entry.id   AF-A0A915IH23-F1
#
_cell.length_a   1.000
_cell.length_b   1.000
_cell.length_c   1.000
_cell.angle_alpha   90.00
_cell.angle_beta   90.00
_cell.angle_gamma   90.00
#
_symmetry.space_group_name_H-M   'P 1'
#
loop_
_entity.id
_entity.type
_entity.pdbx_description
1 polymer ?
#
loop_
_entity_poly.entity_id
_entity_poly.type
_entity_poly.pdbx_seq_one_letter_code
_entity_poly.pdbx_strand_id
1 'polypeptide(L)'
;MAAKVIGRAPPPKHRQSKSAAENKQSEREESKHLETGDVIDRRFRLGRLLGQGGFGAVYECEDARSKETYAIKIELRKPRPNMPGLALETSVLKRLQNGTHFAKFIHSGSFSGNSFLIMQLLGKNLTDLRRACPDKKLGLSSLLRATVQCFEAIEQMHKVGILHRDIKPGNFTIGATKAEEKIIYLLDFGLVRKFTQKDGKIRPKRPRAAFRGTRRYASVNSLRDVDYGRHDDLLSWIYS
;
A
#
# COMPACT_ATOMS: atom_id res chain seq x y z
N MET A 1 39.89 18.65 -70.94
CA MET A 1 38.51 18.36 -70.49
C MET A 1 38.52 17.05 -69.73
N ALA A 2 38.29 17.08 -68.42
CA ALA A 2 38.59 15.97 -67.52
C ALA A 2 37.43 14.96 -67.44
N ALA A 3 37.63 13.76 -67.98
CA ALA A 3 36.82 12.58 -67.70
C ALA A 3 37.52 11.77 -66.60
N LYS A 4 36.94 11.73 -65.41
CA LYS A 4 37.50 11.04 -64.24
C LYS A 4 36.89 9.64 -64.15
N VAL A 5 37.70 8.63 -64.48
CA VAL A 5 37.36 7.21 -64.40
C VAL A 5 37.23 6.78 -62.93
N ILE A 6 36.21 5.97 -62.69
CA ILE A 6 35.66 5.53 -61.41
C ILE A 6 36.57 4.47 -60.77
N GLY A 7 37.21 4.81 -59.64
CA GLY A 7 37.87 3.85 -58.74
C GLY A 7 36.88 3.34 -57.69
N ARG A 8 36.72 2.02 -57.58
CA ARG A 8 35.86 1.35 -56.60
C ARG A 8 36.41 1.53 -55.17
N ALA A 9 35.56 1.96 -54.24
CA ALA A 9 35.86 2.01 -52.81
C ALA A 9 35.74 0.61 -52.16
N PRO A 10 36.54 0.31 -51.12
CA PRO A 10 36.49 -0.97 -50.39
C PRO A 10 35.24 -1.07 -49.50
N PRO A 11 34.78 -2.30 -49.16
CA PRO A 11 33.57 -2.50 -48.37
C PRO A 11 33.72 -1.99 -46.93
N PRO A 12 32.60 -1.58 -46.28
CA PRO A 12 32.64 -1.04 -44.93
C PRO A 12 33.05 -2.11 -43.92
N LYS A 13 33.98 -1.75 -43.03
CA LYS A 13 34.39 -2.57 -41.88
C LYS A 13 33.17 -2.88 -41.01
N HIS A 14 32.96 -4.16 -40.73
CA HIS A 14 31.97 -4.65 -39.76
C HIS A 14 32.12 -3.89 -38.44
N ARG A 15 31.16 -3.02 -38.14
CA ARG A 15 30.93 -2.52 -36.79
C ARG A 15 30.41 -3.72 -36.00
N GLN A 16 31.29 -4.36 -35.23
CA GLN A 16 30.89 -5.39 -34.28
C GLN A 16 29.86 -4.74 -33.34
N SER A 17 28.60 -5.11 -33.53
CA SER A 17 27.51 -4.82 -32.62
C SER A 17 27.84 -5.52 -31.31
N LYS A 18 28.15 -4.77 -30.26
CA LYS A 18 28.16 -5.31 -28.89
C LYS A 18 26.83 -6.03 -28.67
N SER A 19 26.93 -7.31 -28.31
CA SER A 19 25.79 -8.21 -28.25
C SER A 19 24.77 -7.71 -27.22
N ALA A 20 23.48 -7.88 -27.52
CA ALA A 20 22.37 -7.58 -26.60
C ALA A 20 22.39 -8.44 -25.31
N ALA A 21 23.38 -9.32 -25.15
CA ALA A 21 23.61 -10.10 -23.94
C ALA A 21 24.36 -9.30 -22.87
N GLU A 22 25.31 -8.44 -23.24
CA GLU A 22 26.08 -7.64 -22.27
C GLU A 22 25.23 -6.53 -21.62
N ASN A 23 24.22 -6.01 -22.34
CA ASN A 23 23.29 -5.01 -21.81
C ASN A 23 22.13 -5.60 -20.97
N LYS A 24 21.98 -6.94 -20.93
CA LYS A 24 20.99 -7.62 -20.07
C LYS A 24 21.54 -8.01 -18.71
N GLN A 25 22.85 -7.89 -18.52
CA GLN A 25 23.53 -8.34 -17.30
C GLN A 25 23.64 -7.24 -16.23
N SER A 26 23.32 -5.99 -16.56
CA SER A 26 23.29 -4.86 -15.61
C SER A 26 21.91 -4.54 -15.03
N GLU A 27 20.85 -5.31 -15.37
CA GLU A 27 19.46 -5.02 -14.92
C GLU A 27 18.85 -6.10 -14.00
N ARG A 28 19.63 -7.11 -13.59
CA ARG A 28 19.24 -8.06 -12.54
C ARG A 28 20.02 -7.81 -11.26
N GLU A 29 19.76 -6.67 -10.61
CA GLU A 29 19.82 -6.68 -9.16
C GLU A 29 18.68 -7.59 -8.69
N GLU A 30 19.00 -8.86 -8.42
CA GLU A 30 18.10 -9.77 -7.74
C GLU A 30 17.68 -9.13 -6.42
N SER A 31 16.39 -8.84 -6.28
CA SER A 31 15.79 -8.47 -5.00
C SER A 31 16.14 -9.57 -4.00
N LYS A 32 17.11 -9.31 -3.12
CA LYS A 32 17.46 -10.25 -2.04
C LYS A 32 16.18 -10.59 -1.27
N HIS A 33 16.00 -11.88 -0.99
CA HIS A 33 14.98 -12.33 -0.07
C HIS A 33 15.31 -11.75 1.31
N LEU A 34 14.31 -11.12 1.95
CA LEU A 34 14.49 -10.51 3.26
C LEU A 34 14.24 -11.57 4.33
N GLU A 35 15.17 -11.68 5.27
CA GLU A 35 15.13 -12.69 6.32
C GLU A 35 15.06 -12.04 7.70
N THR A 36 14.41 -12.75 8.63
CA THR A 36 14.37 -12.34 10.04
C THR A 36 15.79 -12.12 10.56
N GLY A 37 16.04 -10.96 11.17
CA GLY A 37 17.35 -10.54 11.64
C GLY A 37 18.05 -9.52 10.75
N ASP A 38 17.61 -9.35 9.49
CA ASP A 38 18.15 -8.33 8.59
C ASP A 38 18.06 -6.92 9.20
N VAL A 39 19.10 -6.12 9.03
CA VAL A 39 19.13 -4.73 9.51
C VAL A 39 18.87 -3.77 8.35
N ILE A 40 17.67 -3.20 8.34
CA ILE A 40 17.20 -2.27 7.33
C ILE A 40 17.62 -0.86 7.70
N ASP A 41 18.19 -0.14 6.73
CA ASP A 41 18.68 1.23 6.87
C ASP A 41 19.61 1.44 8.08
N ARG A 42 20.43 0.42 8.39
CA ARG A 42 21.37 0.40 9.54
C ARG A 42 20.71 0.73 10.89
N ARG A 43 19.40 0.54 11.01
CA ARG A 43 18.63 0.96 12.20
C ARG A 43 17.57 -0.04 12.62
N PHE A 44 16.79 -0.55 11.68
CA PHE A 44 15.61 -1.36 12.00
C PHE A 44 15.92 -2.83 11.80
N ARG A 45 15.89 -3.61 12.87
CA ARG A 45 16.11 -5.06 12.82
C ARG A 45 14.79 -5.75 12.49
N LEU A 46 14.76 -6.50 11.40
CA LEU A 46 13.58 -7.24 10.94
C LEU A 46 13.28 -8.39 11.90
N GLY A 47 12.03 -8.49 12.34
CA GLY A 47 11.51 -9.54 13.20
C GLY A 47 10.65 -10.53 12.42
N ARG A 48 9.70 -11.16 13.11
CA ARG A 48 8.80 -12.15 12.52
C ARG A 48 7.85 -11.54 11.48
N LEU A 49 7.40 -12.38 10.55
CA LEU A 49 6.33 -12.05 9.62
C LEU A 49 4.99 -11.92 10.36
N LEU A 50 4.29 -10.80 10.16
CA LEU A 50 2.96 -10.53 10.70
C LEU A 50 1.85 -10.87 9.70
N GLY A 51 2.11 -10.66 8.41
CA GLY A 51 1.17 -11.00 7.35
C GLY A 51 1.75 -10.79 5.96
N GLN A 52 1.26 -11.55 4.99
CA GLN A 52 1.68 -11.47 3.60
C GLN A 52 0.46 -11.43 2.68
N GLY A 53 0.48 -10.51 1.72
CA GLY A 53 -0.59 -10.35 0.74
C GLY A 53 -0.04 -10.17 -0.68
N GLY A 54 -0.93 -9.95 -1.63
CA GLY A 54 -0.56 -9.81 -3.04
C GLY A 54 0.30 -8.57 -3.36
N PHE A 55 0.34 -7.60 -2.45
CA PHE A 55 1.03 -6.31 -2.60
C PHE A 55 2.35 -6.20 -1.83
N GLY A 56 2.66 -7.17 -0.96
CA GLY A 56 3.85 -7.12 -0.12
C GLY A 56 3.73 -7.98 1.13
N ALA A 57 4.72 -7.85 2.01
CA ALA A 57 4.75 -8.50 3.31
C ALA A 57 4.91 -7.47 4.42
N VAL A 58 4.33 -7.76 5.58
CA VAL A 58 4.41 -6.94 6.79
C VAL A 58 5.11 -7.77 7.86
N TYR A 59 6.16 -7.21 8.43
CA TYR A 59 6.94 -7.81 9.50
C TYR A 59 6.91 -6.91 10.74
N GLU A 60 7.22 -7.50 11.87
CA GLU A 60 7.65 -6.77 13.05
C GLU A 60 9.07 -6.23 12.81
N CYS A 61 9.43 -5.09 13.39
CA CYS A 61 10.82 -4.65 13.43
C CYS A 61 11.14 -3.88 14.73
N GLU A 62 12.36 -4.03 15.24
CA GLU A 62 12.86 -3.27 16.39
C GLU A 62 13.72 -2.11 15.89
N ASP A 63 13.48 -0.90 16.38
CA ASP A 63 14.40 0.21 16.19
C ASP A 63 15.58 0.10 17.15
N ALA A 64 16.79 -0.06 16.59
CA ALA A 64 18.00 -0.18 17.38
C ALA A 64 18.28 1.03 18.28
N ARG A 65 17.71 2.21 17.96
CA ARG A 65 17.88 3.45 18.73
C ARG A 65 16.93 3.54 19.92
N SER A 66 15.62 3.46 19.69
CA SER A 66 14.61 3.61 20.74
C SER A 66 14.30 2.32 21.50
N LYS A 67 14.68 1.16 20.94
CA LYS A 67 14.27 -0.18 21.39
C LYS A 67 12.77 -0.43 21.32
N GLU A 68 12.03 0.43 20.62
CA GLU A 68 10.61 0.24 20.37
C GLU A 68 10.38 -0.70 19.18
N THR A 69 9.26 -1.40 19.24
CA THR A 69 8.80 -2.30 18.18
C THR A 69 7.80 -1.59 17.27
N TYR A 70 7.99 -1.74 15.96
CA TYR A 70 7.16 -1.18 14.90
C TYR A 70 6.73 -2.26 13.90
N ALA A 71 5.84 -1.89 12.97
CA ALA A 71 5.51 -2.69 11.80
C ALA A 71 6.26 -2.14 10.58
N ILE A 72 6.86 -3.03 9.80
CA ILE A 72 7.47 -2.69 8.51
C ILE A 72 6.74 -3.41 7.38
N LYS A 73 6.16 -2.63 6.47
CA LYS A 73 5.58 -3.12 5.21
C LYS A 73 6.64 -3.01 4.12
N ILE A 74 6.81 -4.07 3.35
CA ILE A 74 7.82 -4.18 2.30
C ILE A 74 7.14 -4.59 1.00
N GLU A 75 7.39 -3.83 -0.05
CA GLU A 75 6.87 -4.11 -1.38
C GLU A 75 7.74 -5.19 -2.05
N LEU A 76 7.20 -6.40 -2.22
CA LEU A 76 7.92 -7.55 -2.76
C LEU A 76 7.85 -7.65 -4.31
N ARG A 77 7.17 -6.71 -4.97
CA ARG A 77 6.98 -6.71 -6.43
C ARG A 77 7.20 -5.31 -6.96
N LYS A 78 7.90 -5.18 -8.09
CA LYS A 78 8.03 -3.87 -8.74
C LYS A 78 6.64 -3.28 -9.05
N PRO A 79 6.42 -1.98 -8.79
CA PRO A 79 5.16 -1.31 -9.10
C PRO A 79 4.83 -1.47 -10.58
N ARG A 80 3.55 -1.67 -10.90
CA ARG A 80 3.06 -1.66 -12.28
C ARG A 80 2.50 -0.28 -12.60
N PRO A 81 2.48 0.17 -13.88
CA PRO A 81 1.95 1.50 -14.26
C PRO A 81 0.56 1.82 -13.67
N ASN A 82 -0.27 0.78 -13.46
CA ASN A 82 -1.62 0.89 -12.93
C ASN A 82 -1.77 0.46 -11.46
N MET A 83 -0.72 0.02 -10.78
CA MET A 83 -0.76 -0.29 -9.35
C MET A 83 0.28 0.57 -8.63
N PRO A 84 -0.16 1.69 -8.03
CA PRO A 84 0.71 2.50 -7.21
C PRO A 84 1.28 1.62 -6.10
N GLY A 85 2.61 1.61 -5.98
CA GLY A 85 3.30 0.85 -4.96
C GLY A 85 3.20 1.50 -3.59
N LEU A 86 4.10 1.08 -2.70
CA LEU A 86 4.15 1.52 -1.31
C LEU A 86 4.39 3.03 -1.15
N ALA A 87 4.89 3.70 -2.20
CA ALA A 87 5.02 5.15 -2.24
C ALA A 87 3.68 5.90 -2.10
N LEU A 88 2.60 5.40 -2.72
CA LEU A 88 1.27 6.02 -2.57
C LEU A 88 0.78 5.88 -1.13
N GLU A 89 0.89 4.68 -0.58
CA GLU A 89 0.48 4.38 0.79
C GLU A 89 1.24 5.23 1.81
N THR A 90 2.56 5.36 1.63
CA THR A 90 3.40 6.25 2.45
C THR A 90 2.94 7.71 2.37
N SER A 91 2.67 8.21 1.15
CA SER A 91 2.19 9.59 0.97
C SER A 91 0.82 9.83 1.61
N VAL A 92 -0.07 8.85 1.57
CA VAL A 92 -1.40 8.95 2.19
C VAL A 92 -1.29 8.89 3.71
N LEU A 93 -0.52 7.96 4.26
CA LEU A 93 -0.31 7.86 5.70
C LEU A 93 0.27 9.16 6.27
N LYS A 94 1.28 9.74 5.62
CA LYS A 94 1.85 11.05 6.00
C LYS A 94 0.82 12.18 6.01
N ARG A 95 -0.14 12.16 5.07
CA ARG A 95 -1.21 13.18 5.01
C ARG A 95 -2.26 12.99 6.10
N LEU A 96 -2.40 11.79 6.63
CA LEU A 96 -3.39 11.42 7.64
C LEU A 96 -2.88 11.53 9.08
N GLN A 97 -1.65 12.01 9.30
CA GLN A 97 -1.02 12.04 10.64
C GLN A 97 -1.73 12.93 11.67
N ASN A 98 -2.59 13.85 11.23
CA ASN A 98 -3.42 14.66 12.13
C ASN A 98 -4.70 13.93 12.59
N GLY A 99 -4.99 12.74 12.07
CA GLY A 99 -6.16 11.95 12.41
C GLY A 99 -5.89 10.94 13.52
N THR A 100 -6.93 10.61 14.28
CA THR A 100 -6.86 9.72 15.45
C THR A 100 -6.84 8.24 15.09
N HIS A 101 -7.34 7.88 13.92
CA HIS A 101 -7.55 6.49 13.50
C HIS A 101 -6.51 6.00 12.48
N PHE A 102 -5.31 6.55 12.50
CA PHE A 102 -4.25 6.20 11.56
C PHE A 102 -2.95 5.92 12.29
N ALA A 103 -2.23 4.89 11.84
CA ALA A 103 -0.94 4.53 12.42
C ALA A 103 0.03 5.73 12.34
N LYS A 104 0.85 5.91 13.38
CA LYS A 104 1.95 6.88 13.32
C LYS A 104 2.94 6.46 12.24
N PHE A 105 3.31 7.39 11.38
CA PHE A 105 4.40 7.23 10.42
C PHE A 105 5.74 7.31 11.18
N ILE A 106 6.62 6.33 10.97
CA ILE A 106 7.94 6.28 11.62
C ILE A 106 9.04 6.55 10.60
N HIS A 107 9.09 5.78 9.52
CA HIS A 107 10.14 5.89 8.50
C HIS A 107 9.70 5.29 7.16
N SER A 108 10.41 5.62 6.09
CA SER A 108 10.22 5.00 4.77
C SER A 108 11.49 5.11 3.95
N GLY A 109 11.74 4.14 3.10
CA GLY A 109 12.92 4.17 2.25
C GLY A 109 12.91 3.05 1.21
N SER A 110 14.10 2.73 0.71
CA SER A 110 14.34 1.58 -0.15
C SER A 110 15.51 0.77 0.39
N PHE A 111 15.40 -0.54 0.35
CA PHE A 111 16.42 -1.47 0.81
C PHE A 111 16.44 -2.70 -0.10
N SER A 112 17.63 -3.06 -0.60
CA SER A 112 17.81 -4.18 -1.54
C SER A 112 16.86 -4.13 -2.76
N GLY A 113 16.64 -2.93 -3.31
CA GLY A 113 15.75 -2.70 -4.46
C GLY A 113 14.25 -2.70 -4.14
N ASN A 114 13.84 -2.91 -2.89
CA ASN A 114 12.45 -2.91 -2.46
C ASN A 114 12.11 -1.67 -1.63
N SER A 115 10.96 -1.05 -1.89
CA SER A 115 10.46 0.04 -1.03
C SER A 115 9.93 -0.51 0.29
N PHE A 116 10.13 0.24 1.38
CA PHE A 116 9.59 -0.09 2.69
C PHE A 116 8.93 1.11 3.37
N LEU A 117 8.00 0.82 4.28
CA LEU A 117 7.28 1.75 5.13
C LEU A 117 7.28 1.20 6.56
N ILE A 118 7.78 1.97 7.51
CA ILE A 118 7.75 1.67 8.94
C ILE A 118 6.71 2.57 9.60
N MET A 119 5.80 1.93 10.34
CA MET A 119 4.68 2.57 11.02
C MET A 119 4.44 1.95 12.38
N GLN A 120 3.64 2.61 13.21
CA GLN A 120 3.18 2.08 14.49
C GLN A 120 2.71 0.63 14.37
N LEU A 121 3.19 -0.24 15.26
CA LEU A 121 2.69 -1.60 15.38
C LEU A 121 1.29 -1.56 15.99
N LEU A 122 0.34 -2.24 15.36
CA LEU A 122 -1.06 -2.32 15.79
C LEU A 122 -1.44 -3.75 16.17
N GLY A 123 -2.61 -3.90 16.79
CA GLY A 123 -3.10 -5.15 17.34
C GLY A 123 -3.83 -6.01 16.31
N LYS A 124 -4.81 -6.79 16.80
CA LYS A 124 -5.62 -7.66 15.95
C LYS A 124 -6.59 -6.84 15.09
N ASN A 125 -6.83 -7.29 13.87
CA ASN A 125 -7.88 -6.69 13.03
C ASN A 125 -9.29 -7.14 13.48
N LEU A 126 -10.33 -6.43 13.04
CA LEU A 126 -11.71 -6.72 13.44
C LEU A 126 -12.20 -8.08 12.91
N THR A 127 -11.66 -8.59 11.80
CA THR A 127 -11.97 -9.95 11.32
C THR A 127 -11.53 -10.99 12.33
N ASP A 128 -10.32 -10.88 12.83
CA ASP A 128 -9.73 -11.84 13.76
C ASP A 128 -10.29 -11.69 15.18
N LEU A 129 -10.59 -10.46 15.62
CA LEU A 129 -11.33 -10.22 16.86
C LEU A 129 -12.71 -10.87 16.82
N ARG A 130 -13.47 -10.67 15.73
CA ARG A 130 -14.78 -11.31 15.56
C ARG A 130 -14.66 -12.83 15.58
N ARG A 131 -13.66 -13.41 14.91
CA ARG A 131 -13.44 -14.87 14.88
C ARG A 131 -13.09 -15.46 16.24
N ALA A 132 -12.45 -14.69 17.10
CA ALA A 132 -12.08 -15.10 18.45
C ALA A 132 -13.26 -15.03 19.46
N CYS A 133 -14.36 -14.35 19.11
CA CYS A 133 -15.54 -14.27 19.95
C CYS A 133 -16.41 -15.55 19.86
N PRO A 134 -17.23 -15.84 20.89
CA PRO A 134 -18.28 -16.86 20.81
C PRO A 134 -19.16 -16.68 19.57
N ASP A 135 -19.54 -17.79 18.94
CA ASP A 135 -20.30 -17.84 17.67
C ASP A 135 -19.72 -17.02 16.51
N LYS A 136 -18.45 -16.59 16.64
CA LYS A 136 -17.78 -15.68 15.71
C LYS A 136 -18.57 -14.38 15.54
N LYS A 137 -19.12 -13.83 16.62
CA LYS A 137 -19.90 -12.58 16.62
C LYS A 137 -19.38 -11.61 17.69
N LEU A 138 -19.31 -10.33 17.33
CA LEU A 138 -19.11 -9.27 18.32
C LEU A 138 -20.43 -9.03 19.06
N GLY A 139 -20.37 -8.79 20.37
CA GLY A 139 -21.52 -8.30 21.11
C GLY A 139 -22.00 -6.95 20.59
N LEU A 140 -23.31 -6.67 20.67
CA LEU A 140 -23.93 -5.49 20.08
C LEU A 140 -23.25 -4.17 20.51
N SER A 141 -22.96 -4.01 21.81
CA SER A 141 -22.26 -2.82 22.34
C SER A 141 -20.88 -2.63 21.71
N SER A 142 -20.09 -3.70 21.57
CA SER A 142 -18.76 -3.63 20.96
C SER A 142 -18.85 -3.35 19.46
N LEU A 143 -19.82 -3.95 18.76
CA LEU A 143 -20.07 -3.71 17.34
C LEU A 143 -20.42 -2.25 17.07
N LEU A 144 -21.35 -1.67 17.83
CA LEU A 144 -21.77 -0.28 17.65
C LEU A 144 -20.64 0.71 17.95
N ARG A 145 -19.90 0.52 19.05
CA ARG A 145 -18.74 1.37 19.38
C ARG A 145 -17.63 1.26 18.34
N ALA A 146 -17.36 0.05 17.84
CA ALA A 146 -16.40 -0.15 16.78
C ALA A 146 -16.85 0.52 15.47
N THR A 147 -18.14 0.40 15.15
CA THR A 147 -18.74 1.01 13.97
C THR A 147 -18.56 2.52 13.98
N VAL A 148 -18.88 3.20 15.07
CA VAL A 148 -18.69 4.66 15.20
C VAL A 148 -17.25 5.06 14.84
N GLN A 149 -16.24 4.42 15.43
CA GLN A 149 -14.84 4.74 15.13
C GLN A 149 -14.44 4.39 13.69
N CYS A 150 -14.98 3.33 13.10
CA CYS A 150 -14.74 3.00 11.69
C CYS A 150 -15.27 4.11 10.76
N PHE A 151 -16.47 4.63 11.05
CA PHE A 151 -17.04 5.76 10.32
C PHE A 151 -16.25 7.05 10.53
N GLU A 152 -15.79 7.33 11.76
CA GLU A 152 -14.90 8.47 12.06
C GLU A 152 -13.60 8.39 11.24
N ALA A 153 -12.97 7.21 11.17
CA ALA A 153 -11.78 7.00 10.35
C ALA A 153 -12.04 7.24 8.84
N ILE A 154 -13.15 6.70 8.31
CA ILE A 154 -13.55 6.91 6.91
C ILE A 154 -13.80 8.39 6.65
N GLU A 155 -14.51 9.08 7.55
CA GLU A 155 -14.81 10.49 7.43
C GLU A 155 -13.54 11.36 7.45
N GLN A 156 -12.61 11.11 8.39
CA GLN A 156 -11.32 11.80 8.45
C GLN A 156 -10.51 11.65 7.15
N MET A 157 -10.48 10.45 6.57
CA MET A 157 -9.81 10.21 5.29
C MET A 157 -10.55 10.90 4.12
N HIS A 158 -11.88 10.91 4.11
CA HIS A 158 -12.67 11.61 3.10
C HIS A 158 -12.49 13.13 3.18
N LYS A 159 -12.35 13.70 4.38
CA LYS A 159 -12.08 15.14 4.60
C LYS A 159 -10.78 15.60 3.95
N VAL A 160 -9.76 14.73 3.86
CA VAL A 160 -8.51 15.03 3.13
C VAL A 160 -8.59 14.69 1.63
N GLY A 161 -9.77 14.34 1.11
CA GLY A 161 -10.02 14.14 -0.32
C GLY A 161 -9.59 12.78 -0.86
N ILE A 162 -9.54 11.75 -0.01
CA ILE A 162 -9.09 10.40 -0.35
C ILE A 162 -10.24 9.40 -0.16
N LEU A 163 -10.40 8.47 -1.10
CA LEU A 163 -11.25 7.27 -0.99
C LEU A 163 -10.38 6.05 -0.67
N HIS A 164 -10.89 5.11 0.12
CA HIS A 164 -10.17 3.89 0.48
C HIS A 164 -10.27 2.85 -0.62
N ARG A 165 -11.50 2.57 -1.08
CA ARG A 165 -11.87 1.57 -2.10
C ARG A 165 -11.64 0.11 -1.71
N ASP A 166 -11.32 -0.17 -0.45
CA ASP A 166 -11.21 -1.55 0.08
C ASP A 166 -11.55 -1.59 1.58
N ILE A 167 -12.66 -0.97 1.94
CA ILE A 167 -13.18 -0.99 3.31
C ILE A 167 -13.69 -2.40 3.62
N LYS A 168 -13.16 -2.98 4.71
CA LYS A 168 -13.51 -4.31 5.22
C LYS A 168 -12.99 -4.49 6.65
N PRO A 169 -13.54 -5.40 7.47
CA PRO A 169 -13.09 -5.59 8.86
C PRO A 169 -11.60 -5.95 8.98
N GLY A 170 -11.02 -6.61 7.97
CA GLY A 170 -9.59 -6.94 7.96
C GLY A 170 -8.65 -5.72 7.87
N ASN A 171 -9.16 -4.58 7.40
CA ASN A 171 -8.39 -3.33 7.29
C ASN A 171 -8.62 -2.39 8.47
N PHE A 172 -9.41 -2.79 9.46
CA PHE A 172 -9.54 -2.08 10.73
C PHE A 172 -8.93 -2.89 11.85
N THR A 173 -8.17 -2.25 12.72
CA THR A 173 -7.45 -2.91 13.82
C THR A 173 -7.52 -2.08 15.09
N ILE A 174 -7.34 -2.72 16.24
CA ILE A 174 -7.18 -2.04 17.53
C ILE A 174 -5.72 -1.64 17.76
N GLY A 175 -5.45 -0.75 18.71
CA GLY A 175 -4.09 -0.50 19.18
C GLY A 175 -3.44 -1.74 19.79
N ALA A 176 -2.11 -1.83 19.71
CA ALA A 176 -1.35 -2.96 20.26
C ALA A 176 -1.13 -2.86 21.79
N THR A 177 -1.22 -1.65 22.34
CA THR A 177 -0.95 -1.37 23.75
C THR A 177 -2.24 -1.36 24.57
N LYS A 178 -2.13 -1.59 25.90
CA LYS A 178 -3.26 -1.45 26.83
C LYS A 178 -3.93 -0.07 26.78
N ALA A 179 -3.15 0.99 26.53
CA ALA A 179 -3.66 2.35 26.44
C ALA A 179 -4.48 2.58 25.15
N GLU A 180 -4.12 1.89 24.07
CA GLU A 180 -4.70 2.11 22.73
C GLU A 180 -5.63 0.97 22.28
N GLU A 181 -5.79 -0.11 23.05
CA GLU A 181 -6.58 -1.31 22.68
C GLU A 181 -8.06 -1.02 22.41
N LYS A 182 -8.55 0.16 22.82
CA LYS A 182 -9.92 0.65 22.60
C LYS A 182 -10.06 1.60 21.40
N ILE A 183 -8.94 1.97 20.77
CA ILE A 183 -8.89 2.85 19.60
C ILE A 183 -8.83 1.99 18.34
N ILE A 184 -9.67 2.30 17.36
CA ILE A 184 -9.65 1.66 16.04
C ILE A 184 -8.81 2.48 15.07
N TYR A 185 -8.01 1.77 14.28
CA TYR A 185 -7.14 2.29 13.24
C TYR A 185 -7.51 1.69 11.89
N LEU A 186 -7.53 2.52 10.86
CA LEU A 186 -7.69 2.12 9.45
C LEU A 186 -6.31 1.87 8.83
N LEU A 187 -6.20 0.77 8.08
CA LEU A 187 -4.99 0.26 7.45
C LEU A 187 -5.16 0.02 5.94
N ASP A 188 -4.01 -0.18 5.29
CA ASP A 188 -3.87 -0.60 3.89
C ASP A 188 -4.34 0.42 2.85
N PHE A 189 -3.49 1.42 2.62
CA PHE A 189 -3.78 2.48 1.65
C PHE A 189 -3.34 2.14 0.22
N GLY A 190 -3.04 0.87 -0.08
CA GLY A 190 -2.56 0.46 -1.40
C GLY A 190 -3.57 0.66 -2.53
N LEU A 191 -4.86 0.70 -2.21
CA LEU A 191 -5.95 0.86 -3.18
C LEU A 191 -6.61 2.24 -3.16
N VAL A 192 -6.10 3.19 -2.38
CA VAL A 192 -6.69 4.52 -2.26
C VAL A 192 -6.74 5.30 -3.57
N ARG A 193 -7.60 6.32 -3.61
CA ARG A 193 -7.67 7.28 -4.73
C ARG A 193 -8.04 8.67 -4.25
N LYS A 194 -7.34 9.70 -4.74
CA LYS A 194 -7.77 11.09 -4.58
C LYS A 194 -9.02 11.36 -5.42
N PHE A 195 -10.09 11.80 -4.76
CA PHE A 195 -11.36 12.18 -5.41
C PHE A 195 -11.57 13.69 -5.47
N THR A 196 -10.72 14.49 -4.82
CA THR A 196 -10.70 15.95 -4.95
C THR A 196 -9.45 16.45 -5.68
N GLN A 197 -9.57 17.65 -6.25
CA GLN A 197 -8.49 18.44 -6.84
C GLN A 197 -7.80 19.29 -5.75
N LYS A 198 -6.73 20.02 -6.11
CA LYS A 198 -6.01 20.90 -5.19
C LYS A 198 -6.90 22.02 -4.64
N ASP A 199 -7.88 22.48 -5.42
CA ASP A 199 -8.87 23.50 -5.06
C ASP A 199 -10.08 22.94 -4.28
N GLY A 200 -10.04 21.65 -3.90
CA GLY A 200 -11.12 20.97 -3.18
C GLY A 200 -12.28 20.50 -4.06
N LYS A 201 -12.33 20.85 -5.35
CA LYS A 201 -13.41 20.39 -6.24
C LYS A 201 -13.33 18.89 -6.46
N ILE A 202 -14.49 18.24 -6.57
CA ILE A 202 -14.57 16.83 -6.90
C ILE A 202 -14.01 16.62 -8.31
N ARG A 203 -13.15 15.60 -8.47
CA ARG A 203 -12.60 15.23 -9.77
C ARG A 203 -13.73 14.65 -10.66
N PRO A 204 -13.72 14.93 -11.97
CA PRO A 204 -14.66 14.31 -12.89
C PRO A 204 -14.61 12.78 -12.80
N LYS A 205 -15.78 12.14 -12.87
CA LYS A 205 -15.88 10.67 -12.88
C LYS A 205 -15.22 10.14 -14.15
N ARG A 206 -14.44 9.08 -14.01
CA ARG A 206 -13.94 8.32 -15.17
C ARG A 206 -15.12 7.61 -15.86
N PRO A 207 -15.15 7.53 -17.20
CA PRO A 207 -16.19 6.79 -17.92
C PRO A 207 -16.24 5.31 -17.52
N ARG A 208 -15.08 4.74 -17.21
CA ARG A 208 -14.94 3.38 -16.69
C ARG A 208 -13.83 3.33 -15.65
N ALA A 209 -14.11 2.65 -14.54
CA ALA A 209 -13.19 2.46 -13.45
C ALA A 209 -13.17 0.98 -13.05
N ALA A 210 -12.18 0.24 -13.58
CA ALA A 210 -12.03 -1.18 -13.28
C ALA A 210 -12.06 -1.43 -11.76
N PHE A 211 -12.87 -2.42 -11.37
CA PHE A 211 -13.02 -2.85 -9.98
C PHE A 211 -11.67 -3.11 -9.30
N ARG A 212 -11.55 -2.63 -8.07
CA ARG A 212 -10.48 -2.92 -7.11
C ARG A 212 -11.07 -3.15 -5.73
N GLY A 213 -10.38 -3.96 -4.94
CA GLY A 213 -10.77 -4.26 -3.56
C GLY A 213 -11.39 -5.66 -3.43
N THR A 214 -12.05 -5.88 -2.30
CA THR A 214 -12.53 -7.20 -1.89
C THR A 214 -13.99 -7.39 -2.29
N ARG A 215 -14.26 -8.31 -3.25
CA ARG A 215 -15.60 -8.51 -3.85
C ARG A 215 -16.74 -8.67 -2.82
N ARG A 216 -16.48 -9.34 -1.69
CA ARG A 216 -17.48 -9.59 -0.63
C ARG A 216 -18.10 -8.30 -0.08
N TYR A 217 -17.32 -7.24 -0.01
CA TYR A 217 -17.71 -5.96 0.60
C TYR A 217 -17.96 -4.89 -0.46
N ALA A 218 -17.83 -5.21 -1.75
CA ALA A 218 -17.87 -4.22 -2.81
C ALA A 218 -19.29 -3.67 -3.04
N SER A 219 -19.42 -2.36 -3.25
CA SER A 219 -20.67 -1.76 -3.70
C SER A 219 -21.05 -2.24 -5.09
N VAL A 220 -22.35 -2.26 -5.40
CA VAL A 220 -22.85 -2.61 -6.75
C VAL A 220 -22.25 -1.69 -7.83
N ASN A 221 -22.03 -0.40 -7.52
CA ASN A 221 -21.38 0.54 -8.44
C ASN A 221 -19.97 0.08 -8.79
N SER A 222 -19.17 -0.25 -7.78
CA SER A 222 -17.78 -0.67 -7.98
C SER A 222 -17.68 -1.98 -8.77
N LEU A 223 -18.61 -2.91 -8.56
CA LEU A 223 -18.69 -4.17 -9.31
C LEU A 223 -19.12 -3.97 -10.78
N ARG A 224 -19.76 -2.84 -11.10
CA ARG A 224 -20.19 -2.46 -12.45
C ARG A 224 -19.20 -1.51 -13.15
N ASP A 225 -17.97 -1.43 -12.66
CA ASP A 225 -16.92 -0.53 -13.15
C ASP A 225 -17.29 0.97 -13.14
N VAL A 226 -18.22 1.38 -12.27
CA VAL A 226 -18.58 2.80 -12.06
C VAL A 226 -17.50 3.45 -11.20
N ASP A 227 -17.13 4.70 -11.51
CA ASP A 227 -16.12 5.41 -10.73
C ASP A 227 -16.55 5.62 -9.27
N TYR A 228 -15.66 5.25 -8.36
CA TYR A 228 -15.90 5.21 -6.93
C TYR A 228 -16.22 6.62 -6.40
N GLY A 229 -17.22 6.69 -5.53
CA GLY A 229 -17.50 7.84 -4.67
C GLY A 229 -17.36 7.48 -3.19
N ARG A 230 -17.58 8.49 -2.34
CA ARG A 230 -17.55 8.34 -0.88
C ARG A 230 -18.56 7.33 -0.38
N HIS A 231 -19.75 7.29 -1.01
CA HIS A 231 -20.82 6.35 -0.67
C HIS A 231 -20.41 4.89 -0.87
N ASP A 232 -19.48 4.59 -1.77
CA ASP A 232 -19.03 3.21 -1.99
C ASP A 232 -18.17 2.69 -0.83
N ASP A 233 -17.38 3.54 -0.17
CA ASP A 233 -16.66 3.18 1.07
C ASP A 233 -17.65 2.90 2.22
N LEU A 234 -18.72 3.70 2.33
CA LEU A 234 -19.76 3.52 3.35
C LEU A 234 -20.57 2.23 3.13
N LEU A 235 -21.00 1.98 1.89
CA LEU A 235 -21.68 0.74 1.53
C LEU A 235 -20.82 -0.48 1.82
N SER A 236 -19.52 -0.39 1.58
CA SER A 236 -18.60 -1.49 1.87
C SER A 236 -18.54 -1.83 3.35
N TRP A 237 -18.60 -0.81 4.21
CA TRP A 237 -18.72 -1.03 5.65
C TRP A 237 -20.08 -1.60 6.05
N ILE A 238 -21.18 -1.18 5.43
CA ILE A 238 -22.52 -1.72 5.71
C ILE A 238 -22.60 -3.23 5.40
N TYR A 239 -21.87 -3.71 4.39
CA TYR A 239 -21.80 -5.12 4.05
C TYR A 239 -20.80 -5.94 4.89
N SER A 240 -20.08 -5.29 5.81
CA SER A 240 -18.93 -5.87 6.52
C SER A 240 -19.28 -6.83 7.66
#